data_AF-A0AAP1RC76-F1
#
_entry.id   AF-A0AAP1RC76-F1
#
_cell.length_a   1.000
_cell.length_b   1.000
_cell.length_c   1.000
_cell.angle_alpha   90.00
_cell.angle_beta   90.00
_cell.angle_gamma   90.00
#
_symmetry.space_group_name_H-M   'P 1'
#
loop_
_entity.id
_entity.type
_entity.pdbx_description
1 polymer ?
#
loop_
_entity_poly.entity_id
_entity_poly.type
_entity_poly.pdbx_seq_one_letter_code
_entity_poly.pdbx_strand_id
1 'polypeptide(L)'
;GGGVPVVEKADGYHGIEAVIDKDLSAALLASQIHADALLILTDADAVYLDWGKPTQRPLAQVTPELLNEMQFDAGSMGPKVTACAKFVSQCRGIAGIGSLADGPEILAGDKGTLIRLDTPHNHA
;
A
#
# COMPACT_ATOMS: atom_id res chain seq x y z
N GLY A 1 12.58 -6.78 7.50
CA GLY A 1 11.76 -5.94 8.41
C GLY A 1 11.88 -4.49 7.99
N GLY A 2 10.93 -3.65 8.42
CA GLY A 2 10.80 -2.23 8.07
C GLY A 2 11.70 -1.26 8.85
N GLY A 3 12.60 -1.75 9.70
CA GLY A 3 13.49 -0.95 10.52
C GLY A 3 13.95 -1.71 11.76
N VAL A 4 14.78 -1.07 12.59
CA VAL A 4 15.20 -1.59 13.89
C VAL A 4 14.17 -1.18 14.95
N PRO A 5 13.48 -2.13 15.59
CA PRO A 5 12.48 -1.81 16.62
C PRO A 5 13.12 -1.28 17.88
N VAL A 6 12.70 -0.10 18.30
CA VAL A 6 13.11 0.55 19.54
C VAL A 6 11.89 1.04 20.31
N VAL A 7 11.99 1.06 21.64
CA VAL A 7 11.00 1.69 22.53
C VAL A 7 11.66 2.79 23.34
N GLU A 8 10.93 3.88 23.58
CA GLU A 8 11.37 4.97 24.44
C GLU A 8 11.18 4.59 25.91
N LYS A 9 12.24 4.77 26.70
CA LYS A 9 12.25 4.66 28.16
C LYS A 9 12.83 5.93 28.76
N ALA A 10 12.77 6.06 30.09
CA ALA A 10 13.26 7.24 30.81
C ALA A 10 14.75 7.58 30.53
N ASP A 11 15.55 6.58 30.16
CA ASP A 11 16.99 6.69 29.90
C ASP A 11 17.35 6.67 28.40
N GLY A 12 16.35 6.70 27.50
CA GLY A 12 16.55 6.75 26.05
C GLY A 12 15.88 5.59 25.30
N TYR A 13 16.39 5.28 24.10
CA TYR A 13 15.83 4.25 23.22
C TYR A 13 16.49 2.90 23.43
N HIS A 14 15.68 1.86 23.56
CA HIS A 14 16.14 0.48 23.75
C HIS A 14 15.63 -0.42 22.64
N GLY A 15 16.54 -1.21 22.06
CA GLY A 15 16.17 -2.23 21.09
C GLY A 15 15.33 -3.34 21.73
N ILE A 16 14.37 -3.87 20.99
CA ILE A 16 13.55 -5.02 21.41
C ILE A 16 13.49 -6.08 20.32
N GLU A 17 13.14 -7.31 20.69
CA GLU A 17 12.84 -8.36 19.71
C GLU A 17 11.42 -8.18 19.16
N ALA A 18 11.32 -7.63 17.96
CA ALA A 18 10.08 -7.49 17.21
C ALA A 18 10.38 -7.43 15.70
N VAL A 19 9.36 -7.63 14.86
CA VAL A 19 9.46 -7.43 13.42
C VAL A 19 8.56 -6.26 13.04
N ILE A 20 9.16 -5.23 12.45
CA ILE A 20 8.39 -4.13 11.87
C ILE A 20 7.99 -4.53 10.45
N ASP A 21 6.71 -4.35 10.12
CA ASP A 21 6.22 -4.51 8.75
C ASP A 21 6.83 -3.45 7.82
N LYS A 22 7.42 -3.89 6.70
CA LYS A 22 8.12 -3.01 5.76
C LYS A 22 7.18 -2.10 4.98
N ASP A 23 5.98 -2.58 4.65
CA ASP A 23 5.04 -1.86 3.81
C ASP A 23 4.40 -0.73 4.64
N LEU A 24 4.01 -1.01 5.89
CA LEU A 24 3.54 -0.01 6.85
C LEU A 24 4.61 1.02 7.22
N SER A 25 5.87 0.60 7.34
CA SER A 25 6.99 1.53 7.59
C SER A 25 7.22 2.46 6.41
N ALA A 26 7.17 1.93 5.19
CA ALA A 26 7.28 2.74 3.97
C ALA A 26 6.12 3.75 3.86
N ALA A 27 4.88 3.32 4.14
CA ALA A 27 3.73 4.23 4.17
C ALA A 27 3.89 5.33 5.22
N LEU A 28 4.35 5.00 6.44
CA LEU A 28 4.60 5.99 7.48
C LEU A 28 5.65 7.03 7.07
N LEU A 29 6.78 6.57 6.51
CA LEU A 29 7.84 7.46 6.03
C LEU A 29 7.35 8.34 4.88
N ALA A 30 6.68 7.76 3.89
CA ALA A 30 6.10 8.48 2.76
C ALA A 30 5.14 9.59 3.24
N SER A 31 4.33 9.30 4.25
CA SER A 31 3.43 10.29 4.84
C SER A 31 4.19 11.43 5.54
N GLN A 32 5.25 11.11 6.28
CA GLN A 32 6.06 12.11 7.01
C GLN A 32 6.83 13.05 6.08
N ILE A 33 7.24 12.58 4.90
CA ILE A 33 7.93 13.40 3.90
C ILE A 33 6.97 14.06 2.90
N HIS A 34 5.65 13.92 3.09
CA HIS A 34 4.63 14.42 2.16
C HIS A 34 4.86 13.96 0.72
N ALA A 35 5.17 12.68 0.52
CA ALA A 35 5.38 12.13 -0.81
C ALA A 35 4.10 12.25 -1.66
N ASP A 36 4.27 12.53 -2.96
CA ASP A 36 3.15 12.55 -3.92
C ASP A 36 2.65 11.13 -4.24
N ALA A 37 3.54 10.14 -4.14
CA ALA A 37 3.25 8.76 -4.46
C ALA A 37 3.99 7.75 -3.57
N LEU A 38 3.37 6.58 -3.39
CA LEU A 38 3.96 5.40 -2.75
C LEU A 38 3.86 4.21 -3.72
N LEU A 39 4.96 3.51 -3.99
CA LEU A 39 4.91 2.22 -4.68
C LEU A 39 5.33 1.08 -3.75
N ILE A 40 4.53 0.02 -3.76
CA ILE A 40 4.87 -1.27 -3.16
C ILE A 40 5.07 -2.28 -4.29
N LEU A 41 6.34 -2.55 -4.59
CA LEU A 41 6.74 -3.46 -5.67
C LEU A 41 6.89 -4.88 -5.13
N THR A 42 6.29 -5.86 -5.81
CA THR A 42 6.15 -7.25 -5.36
C THR A 42 6.20 -8.22 -6.54
N ASP A 43 6.19 -9.53 -6.27
CA ASP A 43 6.21 -10.57 -7.32
C ASP A 43 4.86 -10.75 -8.03
N ALA A 44 3.77 -10.19 -7.48
CA ALA A 44 2.46 -10.15 -8.10
C ALA A 44 2.36 -8.91 -9.02
N ASP A 45 1.73 -9.07 -10.17
CA ASP A 45 1.53 -7.99 -11.13
C ASP A 45 0.44 -7.00 -10.70
N ALA A 46 -0.55 -7.43 -9.92
CA ALA A 46 -1.61 -6.59 -9.34
C ALA A 46 -2.16 -7.16 -8.01
N VAL A 47 -3.03 -6.40 -7.36
CA VAL A 47 -3.92 -6.91 -6.30
C VAL A 47 -5.08 -7.64 -6.93
N TYR A 48 -5.42 -8.82 -6.41
CA TYR A 48 -6.50 -9.65 -6.92
C TYR A 48 -7.59 -9.86 -5.89
N LEU A 49 -8.83 -9.91 -6.37
CA LEU A 49 -9.94 -10.52 -5.65
C LEU A 49 -10.01 -12.00 -6.01
N ASP A 50 -10.55 -12.81 -5.09
CA ASP A 50 -10.71 -14.25 -5.27
C ASP A 50 -9.42 -14.98 -5.69
N TRP A 51 -8.30 -14.58 -5.08
CA TRP A 51 -6.98 -15.16 -5.35
C TRP A 51 -7.01 -16.70 -5.29
N GLY A 52 -6.47 -17.33 -6.34
CA GLY A 52 -6.41 -18.79 -6.48
C GLY A 52 -7.72 -19.46 -6.90
N LYS A 53 -8.81 -18.71 -7.16
CA LYS A 53 -10.10 -19.25 -7.62
C LYS A 53 -10.33 -18.97 -9.11
N PRO A 54 -11.25 -19.70 -9.77
CA PRO A 54 -11.65 -19.40 -11.15
C PRO A 54 -12.26 -18.01 -11.35
N THR A 55 -12.78 -17.40 -10.28
CA THR A 55 -13.33 -16.04 -10.28
C THR A 55 -12.29 -14.96 -10.02
N GLN A 56 -11.00 -15.33 -9.94
CA GLN A 56 -9.91 -14.40 -9.70
C GLN A 56 -9.92 -13.25 -10.71
N ARG A 57 -9.85 -12.02 -10.21
CA ARG A 57 -9.80 -10.83 -11.06
C ARG A 57 -8.90 -9.75 -10.48
N PRO A 58 -8.11 -9.04 -11.31
CA PRO A 58 -7.25 -7.96 -10.84
C PRO A 58 -8.08 -6.72 -10.50
N LEU A 59 -7.58 -5.92 -9.58
CA LEU A 59 -8.02 -4.56 -9.31
C LEU A 59 -7.12 -3.60 -10.08
N ALA A 60 -7.64 -2.91 -11.08
CA ALA A 60 -6.86 -1.90 -11.82
C ALA A 60 -6.79 -0.59 -11.04
N GLN A 61 -7.95 -0.09 -10.59
CA GLN A 61 -8.06 1.11 -9.78
C GLN A 61 -9.06 0.90 -8.65
N VAL A 62 -8.77 1.44 -7.46
CA VAL A 62 -9.62 1.26 -6.29
C VAL A 62 -9.43 2.39 -5.28
N THR A 63 -10.45 2.68 -4.48
CA THR A 63 -10.37 3.64 -3.38
C THR A 63 -9.98 2.95 -2.07
N PRO A 64 -9.38 3.67 -1.11
CA PRO A 64 -9.17 3.14 0.25
C PRO A 64 -10.46 2.63 0.90
N GLU A 65 -11.59 3.30 0.66
CA GLU A 65 -12.90 2.91 1.20
C GLU A 65 -13.33 1.54 0.69
N LEU A 66 -13.26 1.31 -0.63
CA LEU A 66 -13.61 0.02 -1.23
C LEU A 66 -12.67 -1.10 -0.77
N LEU A 67 -11.38 -0.80 -0.57
CA LEU A 67 -10.43 -1.79 -0.04
C LEU A 67 -10.79 -2.27 1.37
N ASN A 68 -11.41 -1.43 2.20
CA ASN A 68 -11.85 -1.82 3.55
C ASN A 68 -13.02 -2.81 3.54
N GLU A 69 -13.79 -2.87 2.45
CA GLU A 69 -14.89 -3.82 2.27
C GLU A 69 -14.42 -5.18 1.75
N MET A 70 -13.13 -5.30 1.40
CA MET A 70 -12.52 -6.47 0.78
C MET A 70 -11.64 -7.23 1.78
N GLN A 71 -11.43 -8.53 1.53
CA GLN A 71 -10.54 -9.37 2.35
C GLN A 71 -9.32 -9.80 1.55
N PHE A 72 -8.15 -9.67 2.16
CA PHE A 72 -6.85 -10.05 1.60
C PHE A 72 -6.08 -10.92 2.59
N ASP A 73 -5.17 -11.74 2.07
CA ASP A 73 -4.34 -12.61 2.89
C ASP A 73 -3.43 -11.80 3.84
N ALA A 74 -3.56 -12.05 5.15
CA ALA A 74 -2.87 -11.28 6.19
C ALA A 74 -1.35 -11.53 6.23
N GLY A 75 -0.86 -12.61 5.61
CA GLY A 75 0.57 -12.95 5.53
C GLY A 75 1.28 -12.34 4.33
N SER A 76 0.55 -11.74 3.38
CA SER A 76 1.11 -11.30 2.10
C SER A 76 0.51 -9.99 1.58
N MET A 77 -0.67 -10.05 0.96
CA MET A 77 -1.26 -8.90 0.25
C MET A 77 -1.95 -7.92 1.21
N GLY A 78 -2.51 -8.40 2.32
CA GLY A 78 -3.19 -7.58 3.32
C GLY A 78 -2.33 -6.41 3.82
N PRO A 79 -1.11 -6.64 4.33
CA PRO A 79 -0.22 -5.56 4.77
C PRO A 79 0.06 -4.50 3.70
N LYS A 80 0.20 -4.91 2.42
CA LYS A 80 0.44 -4.00 1.28
C LYS A 80 -0.74 -3.09 1.02
N VAL A 81 -1.92 -3.68 0.97
CA VAL A 81 -3.19 -2.98 0.77
C VAL A 81 -3.42 -2.00 1.91
N THR A 82 -3.27 -2.45 3.17
CA THR A 82 -3.44 -1.60 4.35
C THR A 82 -2.46 -0.42 4.36
N ALA A 83 -1.18 -0.65 4.02
CA ALA A 83 -0.17 0.40 3.94
C ALA A 83 -0.53 1.46 2.89
N CYS A 84 -0.90 1.03 1.68
CA CYS A 84 -1.25 1.93 0.59
C CYS A 84 -2.54 2.71 0.88
N ALA A 85 -3.58 2.04 1.39
CA ALA A 85 -4.83 2.69 1.79
C ALA A 85 -4.59 3.76 2.86
N LYS A 86 -3.79 3.45 3.89
CA LYS A 86 -3.44 4.40 4.95
C LYS A 86 -2.69 5.62 4.42
N PHE A 87 -1.71 5.43 3.53
CA PHE A 87 -0.98 6.54 2.90
C PHE A 87 -1.93 7.46 2.11
N VAL A 88 -2.77 6.90 1.24
CA VAL A 88 -3.69 7.68 0.40
C VAL A 88 -4.70 8.46 1.25
N SER A 89 -5.28 7.84 2.29
CA SER A 89 -6.22 8.50 3.19
C SER A 89 -5.58 9.64 4.01
N GLN A 90 -4.27 9.59 4.28
CA GLN A 90 -3.57 10.60 5.07
C GLN A 90 -2.97 11.75 4.25
N CYS A 91 -2.45 11.46 3.06
CA CYS A 91 -1.61 12.39 2.31
C CYS A 91 -2.25 12.92 1.02
N ARG A 92 -3.42 12.38 0.62
CA ARG A 92 -4.11 12.70 -0.63
C ARG A 92 -3.26 12.48 -1.91
N GLY A 93 -2.15 11.75 -1.79
CA GLY A 93 -1.34 11.26 -2.91
C GLY A 93 -1.91 9.96 -3.50
N ILE A 94 -1.15 9.32 -4.40
CA ILE A 94 -1.50 8.04 -5.02
C ILE A 94 -0.63 6.89 -4.52
N ALA A 95 -1.17 5.68 -4.44
CA ALA A 95 -0.37 4.49 -4.13
C ALA A 95 -0.50 3.42 -5.20
N GLY A 96 0.59 2.73 -5.51
CA GLY A 96 0.64 1.67 -6.51
C GLY A 96 1.12 0.35 -5.92
N ILE A 97 0.48 -0.76 -6.31
CA ILE A 97 0.95 -2.13 -6.00
C ILE A 97 1.08 -2.91 -7.30
N GLY A 98 2.23 -3.54 -7.52
CA GLY A 98 2.45 -4.40 -8.70
C GLY A 98 3.89 -4.86 -8.86
N SER A 99 4.22 -5.33 -10.06
CA SER A 99 5.54 -5.87 -10.39
C SER A 99 6.63 -4.79 -10.38
N LEU A 100 7.82 -5.16 -9.91
CA LEU A 100 9.01 -4.29 -9.97
C LEU A 100 9.32 -3.77 -11.39
N ALA A 101 9.05 -4.58 -12.41
CA ALA A 101 9.34 -4.22 -13.81
C ALA A 101 8.40 -3.14 -14.37
N ASP A 102 7.26 -2.90 -13.72
CA ASP A 102 6.16 -2.08 -14.23
C ASP A 102 5.99 -0.76 -13.44
N GLY A 103 6.99 -0.36 -12.64
CA GLY A 103 6.89 0.80 -11.74
C GLY A 103 6.35 2.08 -12.40
N PRO A 104 6.91 2.54 -13.53
CA PRO A 104 6.40 3.71 -14.25
C PRO A 104 4.95 3.54 -14.72
N GLU A 105 4.60 2.37 -15.26
CA GLU A 105 3.26 2.06 -15.76
C GLU A 105 2.22 1.95 -14.63
N ILE A 106 2.64 1.52 -13.44
CA ILE A 106 1.80 1.52 -12.24
C ILE A 106 1.45 2.94 -11.83
N LEU A 107 2.42 3.86 -11.86
CA LEU A 107 2.17 5.29 -11.57
C LEU A 107 1.25 5.94 -12.60
N ALA A 108 1.37 5.55 -13.87
CA ALA A 108 0.47 6.02 -14.93
C ALA A 108 -0.95 5.45 -14.81
N GLY A 109 -1.13 4.35 -14.07
CA GLY A 109 -2.40 3.64 -13.94
C GLY A 109 -2.68 2.66 -15.09
N ASP A 110 -1.64 2.31 -15.86
CA ASP A 110 -1.73 1.39 -17.01
C ASP A 110 -1.49 -0.07 -16.61
N LYS A 111 -0.80 -0.31 -15.50
CA LYS A 111 -0.51 -1.63 -14.94
C LYS A 111 -0.69 -1.65 -13.42
N GLY A 112 -0.75 -2.87 -12.86
CA GLY A 112 -0.93 -3.10 -11.44
C GLY A 112 -2.23 -2.54 -10.87
N THR A 113 -2.19 -2.21 -9.59
CA THR A 113 -3.32 -1.64 -8.85
C THR A 113 -2.97 -0.22 -8.41
N LEU A 114 -3.71 0.76 -8.92
CA LEU A 114 -3.63 2.14 -8.49
C LEU A 114 -4.69 2.45 -7.43
N ILE A 115 -4.24 2.92 -6.27
CA ILE A 115 -5.06 3.32 -5.14
C ILE A 115 -5.04 4.83 -5.07
N ARG A 116 -6.22 5.45 -5.13
CA ARG A 116 -6.40 6.90 -5.08
C ARG A 116 -7.76 7.25 -4.51
N LEU A 117 -7.90 8.45 -3.95
CA LEU A 117 -9.22 8.97 -3.62
C LEU A 117 -10.01 9.21 -4.90
N ASP A 118 -11.31 8.91 -4.90
CA ASP A 118 -12.19 9.33 -5.99
C ASP A 118 -12.12 10.85 -6.10
N THR A 119 -11.66 11.34 -7.24
CA THR A 119 -11.79 12.76 -7.55
C THR A 119 -13.26 12.95 -7.90
N PRO A 120 -14.01 13.88 -7.28
CA PRO A 120 -15.36 14.18 -7.74
C PRO A 120 -15.25 14.52 -9.23
N HIS A 121 -15.89 13.71 -10.08
CA HIS A 121 -15.97 13.97 -11.50
C HIS A 121 -16.62 15.34 -11.69
N ASN A 122 -15.82 16.33 -12.09
CA ASN A 122 -16.36 17.57 -12.64
C ASN A 122 -16.91 17.24 -14.02
N HIS A 123 -18.16 16.78 -14.07
CA HIS A 123 -18.94 16.81 -15.30
C HIS A 123 -19.29 18.27 -15.56
N ALA A 124 -18.49 18.92 -16.40
CA ALA A 124 -18.82 20.16 -17.09
C ALA A 124 -18.93 19.87 -18.59
#